data_AF-A0A2E8EE47-F1
#
_entry.id   AF-A0A2E8EE47-F1
#
_cell.length_a   1.000
_cell.length_b   1.000
_cell.length_c   1.000
_cell.angle_alpha   90.00
_cell.angle_beta   90.00
_cell.angle_gamma   90.00
#
_symmetry.space_group_name_H-M   'P 1'
#
loop_
_entity.id
_entity.type
_entity.pdbx_description
1 polymer ?
#
loop_
_entity_poly.entity_id
_entity_poly.type
_entity_poly.pdbx_seq_one_letter_code
_entity_poly.pdbx_strand_id
1 'polypeptide(L)'
;MYLKRSCILRSRRFITSRYPTVIVQTQVDGRAILVMLKTNVHDHTVYHLKLNELRTLIETMGIKVIGNVVQSRHRPFAKYHIGSGKVKEIAKKARRHNVNIIVFYNLLRSSQKLNLIQALGVDVVDRYEVTLEIFNRMASDTLSQLQIEAARLEKLAPYFKLEANLRFHNDRPFFRSMGEYAFHSQMRELTRRQAANKRNIEKLLKEKRERIRKRRRLGYPTICVAGYYNAGKTSLFNAITGDNKPVSDKPFTTLSSKYQRRFVDYETTLLFIDTIGFVIDLNPRLIKSFELNLEDLRSADMVILLLDATDALLILRIKIAEGIRLLSEMDIPREKILIVFNKIDLNPAAVNLGKELNLERKGLPWTTVSAKERTNLNELLMTLKAQLIRLAQAPEAKDEYSIVQ
;
A
#
# COMPACT_ATOMS: atom_id res chain seq x y z
N MET A 1 10.47 -47.10 -12.07
CA MET A 1 10.57 -46.30 -13.32
C MET A 1 9.21 -45.72 -13.77
N TYR A 2 8.31 -45.39 -12.83
CA TYR A 2 6.97 -44.83 -13.11
C TYR A 2 6.61 -43.80 -12.03
N LEU A 3 7.18 -42.59 -12.07
CA LEU A 3 6.75 -41.46 -11.21
C LEU A 3 7.17 -40.07 -11.73
N LYS A 4 7.70 -39.97 -12.95
CA LYS A 4 8.17 -38.69 -13.55
C LYS A 4 7.18 -38.04 -14.54
N ARG A 5 6.02 -38.64 -14.83
CA ARG A 5 5.09 -38.15 -15.87
C ARG A 5 3.92 -37.31 -15.36
N SER A 6 3.64 -37.28 -14.05
CA SER A 6 2.47 -36.56 -13.51
C SER A 6 2.70 -35.05 -13.32
N CYS A 7 3.95 -34.57 -13.35
CA CYS A 7 4.28 -33.16 -13.15
C CYS A 7 4.25 -32.33 -14.45
N ILE A 8 4.27 -32.99 -15.61
CA ILE A 8 4.33 -32.34 -16.93
C ILE A 8 2.92 -32.03 -17.48
N LEU A 9 1.87 -32.70 -16.98
CA LEU A 9 0.50 -32.52 -17.48
C LEU A 9 -0.26 -31.32 -16.88
N ARG A 10 0.30 -30.61 -15.89
CA ARG A 10 -0.28 -29.34 -15.39
C ARG A 10 0.16 -28.10 -16.17
N SER A 11 1.10 -28.20 -17.11
CA SER A 11 1.59 -27.05 -17.89
C SER A 11 0.77 -26.73 -19.15
N ARG A 12 -0.17 -27.60 -19.55
CA ARG A 12 -1.00 -27.42 -20.76
C ARG A 12 -2.26 -26.55 -20.60
N ARG A 13 -2.56 -26.05 -19.39
CA ARG A 13 -3.74 -25.17 -19.14
C ARG A 13 -3.45 -23.66 -19.17
N PHE A 14 -2.25 -23.23 -19.57
CA PHE A 14 -1.83 -21.82 -19.49
C PHE A 14 -1.97 -20.99 -20.78
N ILE A 15 -2.52 -21.55 -21.86
CA ILE A 15 -2.47 -20.89 -23.18
C ILE A 15 -3.78 -20.18 -23.58
N THR A 16 -4.87 -20.33 -22.83
CA THR A 16 -6.12 -19.62 -23.14
C THR A 16 -6.79 -19.07 -21.88
N SER A 17 -7.06 -17.77 -21.91
CA SER A 17 -7.71 -16.93 -20.90
C SER A 17 -6.83 -16.39 -19.75
N ARG A 18 -6.78 -15.05 -19.67
CA ARG A 18 -6.37 -14.16 -18.55
C ARG A 18 -5.01 -14.48 -17.91
N TYR A 19 -4.10 -13.48 -17.96
CA TYR A 19 -2.83 -13.51 -17.21
C TYR A 19 -3.04 -14.07 -15.80
N PRO A 20 -2.24 -15.06 -15.37
CA PRO A 20 -2.44 -15.69 -14.08
C PRO A 20 -2.30 -14.62 -13.01
N THR A 21 -3.42 -14.25 -12.43
CA THR A 21 -3.44 -13.44 -11.22
C THR A 21 -2.93 -14.36 -10.14
N VAL A 22 -1.69 -14.14 -9.69
CA VAL A 22 -0.98 -15.05 -8.77
C VAL A 22 -1.78 -15.32 -7.49
N ILE A 23 -2.74 -14.44 -7.14
CA ILE A 23 -3.58 -14.60 -5.95
C ILE A 23 -5.06 -14.90 -6.29
N VAL A 24 -5.55 -14.71 -7.52
CA VAL A 24 -6.97 -14.98 -7.85
C VAL A 24 -7.23 -16.45 -8.20
N GLN A 25 -6.19 -17.24 -8.54
CA GLN A 25 -6.36 -18.68 -8.75
C GLN A 25 -6.25 -19.51 -7.45
N THR A 26 -5.88 -18.92 -6.32
CA THR A 26 -5.94 -19.64 -5.04
C THR A 26 -7.38 -19.65 -4.55
N GLN A 27 -7.99 -20.83 -4.70
CA GLN A 27 -9.32 -21.21 -4.25
C GLN A 27 -9.61 -20.72 -2.81
N VAL A 28 -10.91 -20.56 -2.51
CA VAL A 28 -11.47 -20.68 -1.16
C VAL A 28 -10.71 -21.82 -0.44
N ASP A 29 -10.05 -21.51 0.68
CA ASP A 29 -9.05 -22.35 1.42
C ASP A 29 -7.55 -22.20 1.09
N GLY A 30 -7.11 -21.00 0.71
CA GLY A 30 -5.69 -20.61 0.67
C GLY A 30 -4.95 -20.83 2.01
N ARG A 31 -3.76 -21.44 2.00
CA ARG A 31 -2.91 -21.70 3.18
C ARG A 31 -1.53 -21.11 2.96
N ALA A 32 -1.14 -20.16 3.82
CA ALA A 32 0.09 -19.37 3.67
C ALA A 32 1.12 -19.62 4.77
N ILE A 33 2.40 -19.50 4.40
CA ILE A 33 3.51 -19.25 5.32
C ILE A 33 4.09 -17.87 5.03
N LEU A 34 4.26 -17.06 6.07
CA LEU A 34 4.94 -15.77 5.98
C LEU A 34 6.46 -15.96 6.11
N VAL A 35 7.23 -15.26 5.30
CA VAL A 35 8.69 -15.30 5.33
C VAL A 35 9.24 -13.89 5.42
N MET A 36 10.17 -13.64 6.34
CA MET A 36 10.84 -12.35 6.47
C MET A 36 12.35 -12.53 6.62
N LEU A 37 13.10 -11.77 5.82
CA LEU A 37 14.49 -11.50 6.06
C LEU A 37 14.61 -10.22 6.90
N LYS A 38 15.03 -10.37 8.15
CA LYS A 38 15.31 -9.27 9.07
C LYS A 38 16.73 -8.77 8.83
N THR A 39 16.85 -7.60 8.20
CA THR A 39 18.15 -6.98 7.89
C THR A 39 18.79 -6.26 9.07
N ASN A 40 17.98 -5.63 9.92
CA ASN A 40 18.45 -5.07 11.19
C ASN A 40 18.41 -6.17 12.26
N VAL A 41 19.56 -6.72 12.63
CA VAL A 41 19.65 -7.87 13.56
C VAL A 41 19.18 -7.51 14.98
N HIS A 42 19.33 -6.25 15.40
CA HIS A 42 18.95 -5.75 16.73
C HIS A 42 17.48 -5.31 16.82
N ASP A 43 16.69 -5.48 15.75
CA ASP A 43 15.27 -5.17 15.78
C ASP A 43 14.47 -6.29 16.48
N HIS A 44 14.29 -6.19 17.79
CA HIS A 44 13.57 -7.23 18.57
C HIS A 44 12.04 -7.10 18.51
N THR A 45 11.50 -5.92 18.19
CA THR A 45 10.07 -5.63 18.37
C THR A 45 9.37 -5.27 17.07
N VAL A 46 10.03 -4.54 16.16
CA VAL A 46 9.41 -3.98 14.94
C VAL A 46 9.11 -5.08 13.94
N TYR A 47 9.96 -6.10 13.83
CA TYR A 47 9.70 -7.22 12.91
C TYR A 47 8.41 -8.00 13.24
N HIS A 48 8.07 -8.16 14.53
CA HIS A 48 6.82 -8.79 14.94
C HIS A 48 5.62 -7.98 14.47
N LEU A 49 5.68 -6.66 14.64
CA LEU A 49 4.63 -5.75 14.19
C LEU A 49 4.44 -5.81 12.68
N LYS A 50 5.54 -5.76 11.93
CA LYS A 50 5.57 -5.86 10.47
C LYS A 50 4.97 -7.19 9.97
N LEU A 51 5.29 -8.31 10.62
CA LEU A 51 4.73 -9.61 10.29
C LEU A 51 3.26 -9.76 10.68
N ASN A 52 2.83 -9.18 11.81
CA ASN A 52 1.44 -9.19 12.24
C ASN A 52 0.55 -8.37 11.31
N GLU A 53 1.05 -7.22 10.82
CA GLU A 53 0.38 -6.47 9.78
C GLU A 53 0.27 -7.27 8.48
N LEU A 54 1.37 -7.89 8.02
CA LEU A 54 1.33 -8.75 6.83
C LEU A 54 0.36 -9.92 6.99
N ARG A 55 0.30 -10.54 8.19
CA ARG A 55 -0.67 -11.57 8.52
C ARG A 55 -2.10 -11.06 8.34
N THR A 56 -2.42 -9.90 8.91
CA THR A 56 -3.75 -9.28 8.82
C THR A 56 -4.14 -9.00 7.36
N LEU A 57 -3.20 -8.52 6.54
CA LEU A 57 -3.38 -8.28 5.11
C LEU A 57 -3.73 -9.58 4.36
N ILE A 58 -3.04 -10.68 4.66
CA ILE A 58 -3.27 -11.99 4.05
C ILE A 58 -4.59 -12.62 4.50
N GLU A 59 -4.90 -12.54 5.80
CA GLU A 59 -6.15 -13.06 6.36
C GLU A 59 -7.37 -12.29 5.84
N THR A 60 -7.24 -10.98 5.59
CA THR A 60 -8.27 -10.17 4.93
C THR A 60 -8.61 -10.68 3.53
N MET A 61 -7.68 -11.35 2.85
CA MET A 61 -7.89 -11.95 1.55
C MET A 61 -8.53 -13.35 1.61
N GLY A 62 -8.87 -13.86 2.80
CA GLY A 62 -9.43 -15.19 3.00
C GLY A 62 -8.38 -16.31 3.02
N ILE A 63 -7.10 -15.96 3.18
CA ILE A 63 -5.98 -16.92 3.19
C ILE A 63 -5.56 -17.18 4.63
N LYS A 64 -5.57 -18.44 5.07
CA LYS A 64 -5.18 -18.84 6.43
C LYS A 64 -3.66 -18.86 6.59
N VAL A 65 -3.13 -18.06 7.52
CA VAL A 65 -1.70 -18.03 7.83
C VAL A 65 -1.35 -19.11 8.86
N ILE A 66 -0.62 -20.14 8.43
CA ILE A 66 -0.23 -21.28 9.28
C ILE A 66 0.96 -20.95 10.19
N GLY A 67 1.80 -20.02 9.78
CA GLY A 67 2.92 -19.56 10.59
C GLY A 67 3.86 -18.65 9.82
N ASN A 68 4.92 -18.24 10.50
CA ASN A 68 5.97 -17.42 9.92
C ASN A 68 7.33 -18.15 10.00
N VAL A 69 8.27 -17.68 9.18
CA VAL A 69 9.68 -18.08 9.19
C VAL A 69 10.50 -16.80 9.06
N VAL A 70 11.38 -16.55 10.03
CA VAL A 70 12.23 -15.36 10.05
C VAL A 70 13.69 -15.78 9.96
N GLN A 71 14.44 -15.07 9.13
CA GLN A 71 15.89 -15.19 9.05
C GLN A 71 16.52 -13.83 9.32
N SER A 72 17.38 -13.74 10.33
CA SER A 72 18.15 -12.52 10.63
C SER A 72 19.46 -12.53 9.86
N ARG A 73 19.72 -11.50 9.06
CA ARG A 73 20.98 -11.31 8.32
C ARG A 73 21.09 -9.90 7.75
N HIS A 74 22.26 -9.28 7.87
CA HIS A 74 22.52 -7.92 7.36
C HIS A 74 22.25 -7.70 5.87
N ARG A 75 22.40 -8.73 5.02
CA ARG A 75 22.21 -8.63 3.56
C ARG A 75 21.45 -9.83 2.98
N PRO A 76 20.57 -9.62 1.99
CA PRO A 76 19.85 -10.69 1.32
C PRO A 76 20.77 -11.54 0.44
N PHE A 77 20.41 -12.80 0.27
CA PHE A 77 21.09 -13.69 -0.69
C PHE A 77 20.66 -13.39 -2.12
N ALA A 78 21.62 -13.41 -3.05
CA ALA A 78 21.35 -13.15 -4.46
C ALA A 78 20.32 -14.12 -5.07
N LYS A 79 20.42 -15.42 -4.75
CA LYS A 79 19.62 -16.47 -5.39
C LYS A 79 18.18 -16.58 -4.88
N TYR A 80 17.99 -16.64 -3.56
CA TYR A 80 16.69 -16.93 -2.93
C TYR A 80 16.20 -15.85 -1.97
N HIS A 81 16.91 -14.72 -1.85
CA HIS A 81 16.73 -13.72 -0.80
C HIS A 81 17.08 -14.21 0.62
N ILE A 82 16.67 -15.43 0.97
CA ILE A 82 17.01 -16.18 2.18
C ILE A 82 18.05 -17.28 1.91
N GLY A 83 18.56 -17.92 2.97
CA GLY A 83 19.54 -18.99 2.86
C GLY A 83 18.93 -20.29 2.34
N SER A 84 19.72 -21.08 1.59
CA SER A 84 19.28 -22.36 1.01
C SER A 84 18.79 -23.36 2.05
N GLY A 85 19.37 -23.38 3.25
CA GLY A 85 18.89 -24.19 4.38
C GLY A 85 17.47 -23.82 4.80
N LYS A 86 17.16 -22.52 4.90
CA LYS A 86 15.81 -22.03 5.19
C LYS A 86 14.82 -22.33 4.06
N VAL A 87 15.24 -22.28 2.80
CA VAL A 87 14.40 -22.71 1.68
C VAL A 87 13.99 -24.19 1.83
N LYS A 88 14.92 -25.08 2.18
CA LYS A 88 14.62 -26.50 2.41
C LYS A 88 13.67 -26.70 3.61
N GLU A 89 13.87 -25.95 4.68
CA GLU A 89 12.98 -25.94 5.86
C GLU A 89 11.55 -25.52 5.49
N ILE A 90 11.42 -24.42 4.75
CA ILE A 90 10.13 -23.93 4.26
C ILE A 90 9.47 -24.96 3.34
N ALA A 91 10.21 -25.57 2.42
CA ALA A 91 9.66 -26.63 1.55
C ALA A 91 9.14 -27.85 2.33
N LYS A 92 9.79 -28.20 3.45
CA LYS A 92 9.31 -29.28 4.33
C LYS A 92 8.05 -28.86 5.07
N LYS A 93 8.01 -27.64 5.61
CA LYS A 93 6.84 -27.09 6.31
C LYS A 93 5.65 -26.92 5.36
N ALA A 94 5.89 -26.47 4.14
CA ALA A 94 4.87 -26.29 3.11
C ALA A 94 4.18 -27.60 2.75
N ARG A 95 4.97 -28.66 2.51
CA ARG A 95 4.45 -30.02 2.25
C ARG A 95 3.69 -30.60 3.44
N ARG A 96 4.19 -30.42 4.66
CA ARG A 96 3.55 -30.94 5.88
C ARG A 96 2.17 -30.32 6.12
N HIS A 97 2.01 -29.03 5.86
CA HIS A 97 0.78 -28.30 6.19
C HIS A 97 -0.12 -28.01 4.97
N ASN A 98 0.19 -28.58 3.80
CA ASN A 98 -0.51 -28.32 2.53
C ASN A 98 -0.62 -26.82 2.22
N VAL A 99 0.50 -26.12 2.35
CA VAL A 99 0.61 -24.69 2.04
C VAL A 99 0.67 -24.52 0.52
N ASN A 100 -0.13 -23.62 -0.02
CA ASN A 100 -0.17 -23.33 -1.45
C ASN A 100 0.56 -22.03 -1.81
N ILE A 101 0.77 -21.15 -0.84
CA ILE A 101 1.40 -19.85 -1.07
C ILE A 101 2.45 -19.51 0.00
N ILE A 102 3.59 -19.00 -0.45
CA ILE A 102 4.64 -18.47 0.42
C ILE A 102 4.71 -16.97 0.22
N VAL A 103 4.50 -16.23 1.31
CA VAL A 103 4.39 -14.78 1.29
C VAL A 103 5.64 -14.16 1.89
N PHE A 104 6.43 -13.46 1.10
CA PHE A 104 7.60 -12.74 1.56
C PHE A 104 7.23 -11.32 1.98
N TYR A 105 7.64 -10.92 3.18
CA TYR A 105 7.56 -9.53 3.64
C TYR A 105 8.45 -8.62 2.79
N ASN A 106 9.67 -9.07 2.48
CA ASN A 106 10.64 -8.30 1.72
C ASN A 106 10.29 -8.32 0.22
N LEU A 107 10.72 -7.29 -0.50
CA LEU A 107 10.58 -7.22 -1.96
C LEU A 107 11.49 -8.23 -2.64
N LEU A 108 10.93 -9.01 -3.56
CA LEU A 108 11.68 -10.00 -4.33
C LEU A 108 12.00 -9.49 -5.73
N ARG A 109 13.22 -9.78 -6.19
CA ARG A 109 13.57 -9.67 -7.62
C ARG A 109 12.91 -10.79 -8.40
N SER A 110 12.61 -10.56 -9.69
CA SER A 110 11.97 -11.56 -10.54
C SER A 110 12.75 -12.87 -10.62
N SER A 111 14.09 -12.79 -10.63
CA SER A 111 14.97 -13.97 -10.59
C SER A 111 14.89 -14.74 -9.27
N GLN A 112 14.83 -14.03 -8.14
CA GLN A 112 14.65 -14.64 -6.81
C GLN A 112 13.31 -15.36 -6.71
N LYS A 113 12.23 -14.71 -7.16
CA LYS A 113 10.88 -15.30 -7.21
C LYS A 113 10.86 -16.58 -8.03
N LEU A 114 11.41 -16.55 -9.25
CA LEU A 114 11.46 -17.72 -10.13
C LEU A 114 12.24 -18.89 -9.50
N ASN A 115 13.40 -18.60 -8.91
CA ASN A 115 14.22 -19.61 -8.21
C ASN A 115 13.49 -20.21 -7.00
N LEU A 116 12.77 -19.38 -6.23
CA LEU A 116 11.99 -19.83 -5.08
C LEU A 116 10.82 -20.72 -5.50
N ILE A 117 10.07 -20.34 -6.54
CA ILE A 117 8.97 -21.16 -7.07
C ILE A 117 9.48 -22.55 -7.50
N GLN A 118 10.60 -22.60 -8.23
CA GLN A 118 11.21 -23.87 -8.64
C GLN A 118 11.68 -24.73 -7.44
N ALA A 119 12.23 -24.10 -6.40
CA ALA A 119 12.76 -24.81 -5.24
C ALA A 119 11.68 -25.27 -4.26
N LEU A 120 10.59 -24.51 -4.13
CA LEU A 120 9.52 -24.73 -3.15
C LEU A 120 8.35 -25.53 -3.74
N GLY A 121 8.13 -25.48 -5.06
CA GLY A 121 7.04 -26.16 -5.74
C GLY A 121 5.65 -25.59 -5.46
N VAL A 122 5.59 -24.36 -4.94
CA VAL A 122 4.38 -23.63 -4.56
C VAL A 122 4.51 -22.17 -5.00
N ASP A 123 3.40 -21.45 -5.03
CA ASP A 123 3.40 -20.04 -5.44
C ASP A 123 4.14 -19.17 -4.43
N VAL A 124 4.87 -18.18 -4.95
CA VAL A 124 5.65 -17.24 -4.15
C VAL A 124 5.21 -15.83 -4.50
N VAL A 125 4.78 -15.10 -3.48
CA VAL A 125 4.40 -13.70 -3.59
C VAL A 125 5.22 -12.85 -2.65
N ASP A 126 5.49 -11.61 -3.04
CA ASP A 126 6.09 -10.62 -2.15
C ASP A 126 5.04 -9.63 -1.62
N ARG A 127 5.44 -8.82 -0.63
CA ARG A 127 4.57 -7.80 -0.02
C ARG A 127 4.01 -6.83 -1.04
N TYR A 128 4.75 -6.50 -2.10
CA TYR A 128 4.27 -5.60 -3.14
C TYR A 128 3.09 -6.21 -3.92
N GLU A 129 3.19 -7.50 -4.28
CA GLU A 129 2.10 -8.24 -4.94
C GLU A 129 0.88 -8.41 -4.03
N VAL A 130 1.11 -8.68 -2.74
CA VAL A 130 0.04 -8.74 -1.71
C VAL A 130 -0.72 -7.41 -1.63
N THR A 131 0.01 -6.30 -1.53
CA THR A 131 -0.60 -4.98 -1.44
C THR A 131 -1.34 -4.62 -2.73
N LEU A 132 -0.79 -4.91 -3.91
CA LEU A 132 -1.50 -4.73 -5.19
C LEU A 132 -2.80 -5.51 -5.26
N GLU A 133 -2.82 -6.74 -4.75
CA GLU A 133 -4.02 -7.56 -4.78
C GLU A 133 -5.11 -7.03 -3.85
N ILE A 134 -4.74 -6.56 -2.66
CA ILE A 134 -5.72 -5.91 -1.78
C ILE A 134 -6.28 -4.67 -2.45
N PHE A 135 -5.43 -3.85 -3.06
CA PHE A 135 -5.91 -2.70 -3.83
C PHE A 135 -6.83 -3.10 -4.97
N ASN A 136 -6.52 -4.16 -5.69
CA ASN A 136 -7.35 -4.67 -6.78
C ASN A 136 -8.76 -5.06 -6.32
N ARG A 137 -8.86 -5.68 -5.14
CA ARG A 137 -10.16 -6.08 -4.56
C ARG A 137 -11.01 -4.90 -4.09
N MET A 138 -10.38 -3.76 -3.84
CA MET A 138 -11.02 -2.59 -3.23
C MET A 138 -11.25 -1.45 -4.23
N ALA A 139 -10.59 -1.50 -5.39
CA ALA A 139 -10.73 -0.48 -6.43
C ALA A 139 -12.12 -0.55 -7.08
N SER A 140 -12.99 0.39 -6.71
CA SER A 140 -14.28 0.62 -7.36
C SER A 140 -14.14 1.38 -8.68
N ASP A 141 -13.15 2.26 -8.76
CA ASP A 141 -13.04 3.26 -9.83
C ASP A 141 -12.15 2.76 -10.97
N THR A 142 -12.56 3.04 -12.21
CA THR A 142 -11.85 2.63 -13.44
C THR A 142 -10.40 3.09 -13.46
N LEU A 143 -10.14 4.31 -13.00
CA LEU A 143 -8.80 4.87 -12.91
C LEU A 143 -7.90 4.07 -11.98
N SER A 144 -8.37 3.78 -10.76
CA SER A 144 -7.65 2.99 -9.77
C SER A 144 -7.36 1.59 -10.30
N GLN A 145 -8.33 0.97 -10.99
CA GLN A 145 -8.16 -0.34 -11.63
C GLN A 145 -7.07 -0.31 -12.72
N LEU A 146 -7.08 0.71 -13.60
CA LEU A 146 -6.05 0.86 -14.63
C LEU A 146 -4.65 1.08 -14.03
N GLN A 147 -4.54 1.86 -12.96
CA GLN A 147 -3.28 2.10 -12.25
C GLN A 147 -2.72 0.82 -11.62
N ILE A 148 -3.58 0.04 -10.95
CA ILE A 148 -3.22 -1.25 -10.37
C ILE A 148 -2.80 -2.25 -11.46
N GLU A 149 -3.52 -2.28 -12.58
CA GLU A 149 -3.16 -3.13 -13.71
C GLU A 149 -1.81 -2.73 -14.31
N ALA A 150 -1.56 -1.42 -14.51
CA ALA A 150 -0.27 -0.94 -15.00
C ALA A 150 0.89 -1.34 -14.07
N ALA A 151 0.73 -1.14 -12.76
CA ALA A 151 1.71 -1.53 -11.74
C ALA A 151 1.94 -3.05 -11.69
N ARG A 152 0.90 -3.85 -11.94
CA ARG A 152 0.98 -5.32 -12.06
C ARG A 152 1.75 -5.72 -13.32
N LEU A 153 1.45 -5.13 -14.47
CA LEU A 153 2.14 -5.40 -15.73
C LEU A 153 3.63 -5.06 -15.64
N GLU A 154 3.98 -3.93 -15.01
CA GLU A 154 5.37 -3.52 -14.76
C GLU A 154 6.14 -4.57 -13.93
N LYS A 155 5.50 -5.12 -12.90
CA LYS A 155 6.09 -6.18 -12.06
C LYS A 155 6.25 -7.50 -12.80
N LEU A 156 5.29 -7.86 -13.65
CA LEU A 156 5.27 -9.14 -14.39
C LEU A 156 6.19 -9.17 -15.62
N ALA A 157 6.37 -8.04 -16.31
CA ALA A 157 7.20 -7.96 -17.52
C ALA A 157 8.62 -8.57 -17.35
N PRO A 158 9.42 -8.20 -16.33
CA PRO A 158 10.74 -8.81 -16.14
C PRO A 158 10.68 -10.28 -15.73
N TYR A 159 9.59 -10.73 -15.09
CA TYR A 159 9.38 -12.13 -14.74
C TYR A 159 9.15 -13.00 -15.97
N PHE A 160 8.24 -12.60 -16.87
CA PHE A 160 7.97 -13.37 -18.09
C PHE A 160 9.18 -13.44 -19.01
N LYS A 161 10.00 -12.38 -19.08
CA LYS A 161 11.26 -12.40 -19.83
C LYS A 161 12.22 -13.47 -19.31
N LEU A 162 12.37 -13.60 -17.99
CA LEU A 162 13.21 -14.62 -17.38
C LEU A 162 12.65 -16.03 -17.58
N GLU A 163 11.34 -16.19 -17.44
CA GLU A 163 10.67 -17.48 -17.64
C GLU A 163 10.82 -17.98 -19.08
N ALA A 164 10.67 -17.10 -20.07
CA ALA A 164 10.89 -17.42 -21.47
C ALA A 164 12.35 -17.82 -21.72
N ASN A 165 13.31 -17.03 -21.24
CA ASN A 165 14.72 -17.37 -21.39
C ASN A 165 15.03 -18.78 -20.86
N LEU A 166 14.49 -19.17 -19.70
CA LEU A 166 14.71 -20.52 -19.16
C LEU A 166 14.05 -21.63 -19.98
N ARG A 167 12.86 -21.38 -20.54
CA ARG A 167 12.13 -22.37 -21.33
C ARG A 167 12.77 -22.61 -22.69
N PHE A 168 13.28 -21.54 -23.32
CA PHE A 168 13.80 -21.59 -24.69
C PHE A 168 15.33 -21.71 -24.75
N HIS A 169 16.05 -21.64 -23.63
CA HIS A 169 17.53 -21.73 -23.64
C HIS A 169 18.07 -23.06 -24.20
N ASN A 170 17.29 -24.15 -24.11
CA ASN A 170 17.68 -25.48 -24.56
C ASN A 170 17.19 -25.80 -26.00
N ASP A 171 16.42 -24.92 -26.63
CA ASP A 171 16.02 -25.09 -28.02
C ASP A 171 17.19 -24.68 -28.92
N ARG A 172 17.74 -25.65 -29.65
CA ARG A 172 18.90 -25.46 -30.53
C ARG A 172 18.63 -24.37 -31.60
N PRO A 173 19.67 -23.70 -32.15
CA PRO A 173 19.54 -22.53 -33.05
C PRO A 173 18.83 -22.78 -34.38
N PHE A 174 18.36 -24.00 -34.67
CA PHE A 174 18.16 -24.46 -36.04
C PHE A 174 16.71 -24.43 -36.53
N PHE A 175 15.71 -24.20 -35.68
CA PHE A 175 14.34 -24.00 -36.14
C PHE A 175 13.69 -22.91 -35.33
N ARG A 176 13.15 -21.90 -36.04
CA ARG A 176 12.25 -20.86 -35.54
C ARG A 176 11.03 -21.51 -34.86
N SER A 177 11.24 -21.95 -33.62
CA SER A 177 10.29 -22.72 -32.83
C SER A 177 9.06 -21.87 -32.56
N MET A 178 7.86 -22.45 -32.68
CA MET A 178 6.58 -21.83 -32.31
C MET A 178 6.63 -21.15 -30.92
N GLY A 179 7.53 -21.56 -30.03
CA GLY A 179 7.76 -21.00 -28.71
C GLY A 179 8.32 -19.57 -28.67
N GLU A 180 9.30 -19.23 -29.52
CA GLU A 180 9.82 -17.85 -29.59
C GLU A 180 8.74 -16.89 -30.10
N TYR A 181 7.98 -17.30 -31.12
CA TYR A 181 6.85 -16.53 -31.63
C TYR A 181 5.76 -16.30 -30.58
N ALA A 182 5.47 -17.32 -29.76
CA ALA A 182 4.50 -17.21 -28.67
C ALA A 182 4.98 -16.21 -27.61
N PHE A 183 6.25 -16.24 -27.21
CA PHE A 183 6.82 -15.26 -26.27
C PHE A 183 6.84 -13.85 -26.85
N HIS A 184 7.27 -13.67 -28.11
CA HIS A 184 7.24 -12.38 -28.78
C HIS A 184 5.82 -11.84 -28.93
N SER A 185 4.84 -12.71 -29.20
CA SER A 185 3.42 -12.34 -29.20
C SER A 185 2.95 -11.88 -27.82
N GLN A 186 3.25 -12.64 -26.77
CA GLN A 186 2.90 -12.31 -25.39
C GLN A 186 3.54 -11.00 -24.92
N MET A 187 4.82 -10.76 -25.24
CA MET A 187 5.51 -9.53 -24.90
C MET A 187 4.95 -8.33 -25.68
N ARG A 188 4.63 -8.51 -26.96
CA ARG A 188 3.96 -7.46 -27.75
C ARG A 188 2.60 -7.10 -27.17
N GLU A 189 1.81 -8.08 -26.73
CA GLU A 189 0.52 -7.85 -26.09
C GLU A 189 0.68 -7.10 -24.75
N LEU A 190 1.65 -7.49 -23.93
CA LEU A 190 1.97 -6.79 -22.67
C LEU A 190 2.31 -5.32 -22.93
N THR A 191 3.19 -5.03 -23.89
CA THR A 191 3.59 -3.67 -24.23
C THR A 191 2.43 -2.86 -24.79
N ARG A 192 1.59 -3.45 -25.66
CA ARG A 192 0.38 -2.79 -26.18
C ARG A 192 -0.57 -2.41 -25.06
N ARG A 193 -0.82 -3.32 -24.11
CA ARG A 193 -1.67 -3.04 -22.93
C ARG A 193 -1.08 -1.97 -22.04
N GLN A 194 0.22 -2.00 -21.77
CA GLN A 194 0.90 -0.94 -21.01
C GLN A 194 0.71 0.42 -21.68
N ALA A 195 0.88 0.50 -23.00
CA ALA A 195 0.68 1.74 -23.75
C ALA A 195 -0.78 2.22 -23.71
N ALA A 196 -1.74 1.31 -23.88
CA ALA A 196 -3.18 1.61 -23.80
C ALA A 196 -3.57 2.10 -22.39
N ASN A 197 -3.15 1.39 -21.34
CA ASN A 197 -3.44 1.77 -19.96
C ASN A 197 -2.82 3.12 -19.63
N LYS A 198 -1.57 3.38 -20.05
CA LYS A 198 -0.92 4.68 -19.86
C LYS A 198 -1.73 5.83 -20.49
N ARG A 199 -2.17 5.68 -21.74
CA ARG A 199 -3.00 6.68 -22.44
C ARG A 199 -4.34 6.93 -21.72
N ASN A 200 -5.01 5.86 -21.28
CA ASN A 200 -6.29 5.96 -20.57
C ASN A 200 -6.11 6.63 -19.19
N ILE A 201 -5.05 6.27 -18.47
CA ILE A 201 -4.68 6.89 -17.20
C ILE A 201 -4.42 8.39 -17.41
N GLU A 202 -3.65 8.78 -18.43
CA GLU A 202 -3.38 10.19 -18.77
C GLU A 202 -4.64 10.99 -19.09
N LYS A 203 -5.61 10.39 -19.77
CA LYS A 203 -6.91 11.04 -20.05
C LYS A 203 -7.71 11.28 -18.77
N LEU A 204 -7.91 10.23 -17.97
CA LEU A 204 -8.66 10.31 -16.71
C LEU A 204 -7.97 11.21 -15.67
N LEU A 205 -6.62 11.26 -15.70
CA LEU A 205 -5.79 12.20 -14.94
C LEU A 205 -6.18 13.66 -15.22
N LYS A 206 -6.29 14.04 -16.49
CA LYS A 206 -6.66 15.40 -16.88
C LYS A 206 -8.05 15.77 -16.36
N GLU A 207 -9.02 14.89 -16.56
CA GLU A 207 -10.40 15.09 -16.11
C GLU A 207 -10.50 15.24 -14.57
N LYS A 208 -9.78 14.41 -13.81
CA LYS A 208 -9.76 14.52 -12.33
C LYS A 208 -9.12 15.83 -11.87
N ARG A 209 -7.99 16.23 -12.47
CA ARG A 209 -7.31 17.50 -12.14
C ARG A 209 -8.20 18.71 -12.39
N GLU A 210 -8.97 18.72 -13.47
CA GLU A 210 -9.96 19.77 -13.73
C GLU A 210 -11.04 19.83 -12.65
N ARG A 211 -11.53 18.68 -12.16
CA ARG A 211 -12.50 18.63 -11.06
C ARG A 211 -11.91 19.21 -9.76
N ILE A 212 -10.67 18.85 -9.43
CA ILE A 212 -9.96 19.39 -8.25
C ILE A 212 -9.82 20.91 -8.38
N ARG A 213 -9.36 21.41 -9.54
CA ARG A 213 -9.24 22.85 -9.81
C ARG A 213 -10.57 23.59 -9.71
N LYS A 214 -11.64 23.05 -10.31
CA LYS A 214 -12.99 23.62 -10.22
C LYS A 214 -13.47 23.72 -8.76
N ARG A 215 -13.15 22.72 -7.93
CA ARG A 215 -13.49 22.73 -6.51
C ARG A 215 -12.67 23.73 -5.70
N ARG A 216 -11.37 23.84 -5.96
CA ARG A 216 -10.51 24.87 -5.34
C ARG A 216 -11.01 26.28 -5.63
N ARG A 217 -11.52 26.53 -6.85
CA ARG A 217 -12.14 27.82 -7.21
C ARG A 217 -13.41 28.15 -6.40
N LEU A 218 -14.01 27.18 -5.68
CA LEU A 218 -15.12 27.44 -4.77
C LEU A 218 -14.66 28.09 -3.44
N GLY A 219 -13.35 28.18 -3.18
CA GLY A 219 -12.79 28.93 -2.05
C GLY A 219 -12.82 28.23 -0.69
N TYR A 220 -13.32 26.99 -0.60
CA TYR A 220 -13.34 26.25 0.67
C TYR A 220 -11.98 25.60 0.98
N PRO A 221 -11.41 25.79 2.19
CA PRO A 221 -10.24 25.05 2.64
C PRO A 221 -10.48 23.55 2.65
N THR A 222 -9.48 22.80 2.21
CA THR A 222 -9.53 21.35 2.00
C THR A 222 -8.66 20.62 3.02
N ILE A 223 -9.24 19.61 3.67
CA ILE A 223 -8.57 18.80 4.70
C ILE A 223 -8.63 17.34 4.29
N CYS A 224 -7.46 16.72 4.15
CA CYS A 224 -7.36 15.30 3.88
C CYS A 224 -7.18 14.50 5.16
N VAL A 225 -7.94 13.41 5.31
CA VAL A 225 -7.76 12.45 6.40
C VAL A 225 -6.88 11.31 5.92
N ALA A 226 -5.64 11.27 6.40
CA ALA A 226 -4.66 10.23 6.15
C ALA A 226 -4.34 9.46 7.45
N GLY A 227 -3.64 8.33 7.35
CA GLY A 227 -3.27 7.53 8.54
C GLY A 227 -3.29 6.03 8.30
N TYR A 228 -2.79 5.27 9.28
CA TYR A 228 -2.61 3.83 9.16
C TYR A 228 -3.93 3.06 9.11
N TYR A 229 -3.91 1.83 8.60
CA TYR A 229 -5.05 0.92 8.71
C TYR A 229 -5.45 0.76 10.19
N ASN A 230 -6.75 0.57 10.44
CA ASN A 230 -7.34 0.50 11.78
C ASN A 230 -7.23 1.78 12.65
N ALA A 231 -6.61 2.87 12.17
CA ALA A 231 -6.61 4.16 12.91
C ALA A 231 -8.01 4.81 13.01
N GLY A 232 -9.02 4.27 12.31
CA GLY A 232 -10.40 4.78 12.34
C GLY A 232 -10.65 5.97 11.41
N LYS A 233 -9.97 6.05 10.25
CA LYS A 233 -10.14 7.15 9.27
C LYS A 233 -11.59 7.29 8.79
N THR A 234 -12.20 6.20 8.34
CA THR A 234 -13.59 6.18 7.88
C THR A 234 -14.53 6.53 9.03
N SER A 235 -14.26 6.05 10.25
CA SER A 235 -15.01 6.41 11.45
C SER A 235 -14.93 7.90 11.75
N LEU A 236 -13.72 8.49 11.71
CA LEU A 236 -13.52 9.92 11.93
C LEU A 236 -14.20 10.75 10.84
N PHE A 237 -14.07 10.34 9.57
CA PHE A 237 -14.73 10.99 8.45
C PHE A 237 -16.25 11.02 8.65
N ASN A 238 -16.86 9.87 8.96
CA ASN A 238 -18.29 9.75 9.24
C ASN A 238 -18.70 10.62 10.45
N ALA A 239 -17.92 10.60 11.52
CA ALA A 239 -18.21 11.35 12.74
C ALA A 239 -18.15 12.87 12.51
N ILE A 240 -17.20 13.36 11.70
CA ILE A 240 -17.07 14.78 11.36
C ILE A 240 -18.18 15.20 10.40
N THR A 241 -18.49 14.39 9.41
CA THR A 241 -19.29 14.80 8.25
C THR A 241 -20.76 14.39 8.30
N GLY A 242 -21.12 13.47 9.21
CA GLY A 242 -22.45 12.86 9.27
C GLY A 242 -22.71 11.79 8.20
N ASP A 243 -21.68 11.39 7.43
CA ASP A 243 -21.79 10.33 6.44
C ASP A 243 -21.90 8.94 7.10
N ASN A 244 -22.50 7.97 6.40
CA ASN A 244 -22.74 6.60 6.88
C ASN A 244 -21.94 5.57 6.06
N LYS A 245 -20.64 5.81 5.88
CA LYS A 245 -19.77 4.85 5.19
C LYS A 245 -19.58 3.57 6.01
N PRO A 246 -19.46 2.40 5.37
CA PRO A 246 -19.12 1.17 6.06
C PRO A 246 -17.74 1.27 6.71
N VAL A 247 -17.70 1.13 8.03
CA VAL A 247 -16.46 1.06 8.81
C VAL A 247 -16.01 -0.41 8.84
N SER A 248 -14.75 -0.66 8.54
CA SER A 248 -14.16 -2.00 8.59
C SER A 248 -12.74 -1.92 9.10
N ASP A 249 -12.32 -2.92 9.89
CA ASP A 249 -10.94 -3.04 10.37
C ASP A 249 -9.98 -3.54 9.28
N LYS A 250 -10.52 -3.87 8.10
CA LYS A 250 -9.75 -4.31 6.94
C LYS A 250 -8.90 -3.15 6.39
N PRO A 251 -7.64 -3.40 6.00
CA PRO A 251 -6.81 -2.36 5.36
C PRO A 251 -7.44 -1.81 4.08
N PHE A 252 -7.15 -0.54 3.78
CA PHE A 252 -7.49 0.16 2.54
C PHE A 252 -8.99 0.35 2.21
N THR A 253 -9.86 0.47 3.22
CA THR A 253 -11.34 0.65 3.10
C THR A 253 -11.79 1.70 2.07
N THR A 254 -10.97 2.73 1.86
CA THR A 254 -11.23 3.81 0.90
C THR A 254 -10.07 3.91 -0.09
N LEU A 255 -10.35 3.69 -1.38
CA LEU A 255 -9.40 3.90 -2.49
C LEU A 255 -9.75 5.10 -3.37
N SER A 256 -10.99 5.57 -3.30
CA SER A 256 -11.48 6.71 -4.05
C SER A 256 -11.79 7.87 -3.12
N SER A 257 -11.24 9.03 -3.45
CA SER A 257 -11.43 10.25 -2.65
C SER A 257 -12.90 10.67 -2.65
N LYS A 258 -13.51 10.71 -1.46
CA LYS A 258 -14.86 11.27 -1.26
C LYS A 258 -14.75 12.59 -0.53
N TYR A 259 -15.52 13.57 -1.01
CA TYR A 259 -15.48 14.95 -0.54
C TYR A 259 -16.78 15.24 0.17
N GLN A 260 -16.72 15.74 1.39
CA GLN A 260 -17.90 16.12 2.15
C GLN A 260 -17.66 17.45 2.87
N ARG A 261 -18.64 18.33 2.81
CA ARG A 261 -18.57 19.65 3.44
C ARG A 261 -18.93 19.52 4.91
N ARG A 262 -18.21 20.26 5.75
CA ARG A 262 -18.53 20.44 7.17
C ARG A 262 -18.50 21.92 7.51
N PHE A 263 -19.64 22.43 7.97
CA PHE A 263 -19.74 23.76 8.55
C PHE A 263 -19.11 23.74 9.94
N VAL A 264 -18.13 24.61 10.19
CA VAL A 264 -17.50 24.78 11.52
C VAL A 264 -18.17 25.92 12.27
N ASP A 265 -18.36 27.05 11.60
CA ASP A 265 -19.11 28.21 12.06
C ASP A 265 -19.75 28.92 10.85
N TYR A 266 -20.35 30.10 11.06
CA TYR A 266 -21.03 30.87 10.03
C TYR A 266 -20.12 31.30 8.85
N GLU A 267 -18.82 31.43 9.08
CA GLU A 267 -17.86 31.96 8.10
C GLU A 267 -16.95 30.86 7.53
N THR A 268 -16.81 29.74 8.24
CA THR A 268 -15.82 28.70 7.95
C THR A 268 -16.51 27.39 7.53
N THR A 269 -16.41 27.09 6.24
CA THR A 269 -16.80 25.78 5.69
C THR A 269 -15.55 25.02 5.26
N LEU A 270 -15.38 23.82 5.80
CA LEU A 270 -14.25 22.94 5.49
C LEU A 270 -14.69 21.79 4.57
N LEU A 271 -13.85 21.43 3.61
CA LEU A 271 -14.05 20.28 2.75
C LEU A 271 -13.17 19.11 3.21
N PHE A 272 -13.78 18.08 3.79
CA PHE A 272 -13.07 16.88 4.20
C PHE A 272 -12.97 15.89 3.06
N ILE A 273 -11.79 15.28 2.93
CA ILE A 273 -11.48 14.28 1.93
C ILE A 273 -11.03 13.00 2.63
N ASP A 274 -11.76 11.91 2.40
CA ASP A 274 -11.37 10.58 2.86
C ASP A 274 -10.35 10.00 1.88
N THR A 275 -9.13 9.71 2.35
CA THR A 275 -8.01 9.28 1.50
C THR A 275 -7.59 7.84 1.78
N ILE A 276 -6.64 7.35 0.98
CA ILE A 276 -6.12 5.98 1.13
C ILE A 276 -5.45 5.82 2.50
N GLY A 277 -5.73 4.69 3.16
CA GLY A 277 -5.01 4.31 4.36
C GLY A 277 -3.57 3.90 4.10
N PHE A 278 -2.65 4.40 4.91
CA PHE A 278 -1.27 3.94 4.89
C PHE A 278 -1.15 2.54 5.51
N VAL A 279 -0.21 1.78 4.99
CA VAL A 279 0.31 0.54 5.56
C VAL A 279 1.81 0.78 5.77
N ILE A 280 2.40 0.17 6.79
CA ILE A 280 3.82 0.35 7.09
C ILE A 280 4.65 -0.12 5.89
N ASP A 281 5.83 0.44 5.64
CA ASP A 281 6.67 0.07 4.50
C ASP A 281 5.91 0.04 3.14
N LEU A 282 4.99 1.00 2.90
CA LEU A 282 4.33 1.13 1.60
C LEU A 282 5.40 1.40 0.53
N ASN A 283 5.42 0.59 -0.53
CA ASN A 283 6.45 0.70 -1.55
C ASN A 283 6.28 2.01 -2.35
N PRO A 284 7.34 2.82 -2.52
CA PRO A 284 7.28 4.06 -3.33
C PRO A 284 6.76 3.86 -4.76
N ARG A 285 6.96 2.68 -5.36
CA ARG A 285 6.40 2.36 -6.68
C ARG A 285 4.88 2.28 -6.66
N LEU A 286 4.29 1.77 -5.58
CA LEU A 286 2.84 1.77 -5.40
C LEU A 286 2.32 3.18 -5.21
N ILE A 287 3.01 3.99 -4.40
CA ILE A 287 2.68 5.41 -4.18
C ILE A 287 2.61 6.14 -5.53
N LYS A 288 3.65 6.01 -6.37
CA LYS A 288 3.67 6.58 -7.72
C LYS A 288 2.51 6.08 -8.60
N SER A 289 2.13 4.80 -8.49
CA SER A 289 0.98 4.28 -9.25
C SER A 289 -0.36 4.89 -8.82
N PHE A 290 -0.48 5.45 -7.61
CA PHE A 290 -1.69 6.12 -7.10
C PHE A 290 -1.58 7.66 -7.10
N GLU A 291 -0.76 8.23 -7.99
CA GLU A 291 -0.45 9.67 -8.09
C GLU A 291 -1.68 10.60 -7.94
N LEU A 292 -2.85 10.18 -8.40
CA LEU A 292 -4.08 10.95 -8.31
C LEU A 292 -4.77 10.97 -6.96
N ASN A 293 -4.65 9.89 -6.18
CA ASN A 293 -5.14 9.89 -4.80
C ASN A 293 -4.17 10.67 -3.91
N LEU A 294 -2.94 10.87 -4.39
CA LEU A 294 -1.96 11.77 -3.79
C LEU A 294 -2.15 13.22 -4.23
N GLU A 295 -2.72 13.49 -5.42
CA GLU A 295 -3.02 14.86 -5.85
C GLU A 295 -3.99 15.55 -4.88
N ASP A 296 -4.98 14.81 -4.36
CA ASP A 296 -5.89 15.32 -3.31
C ASP A 296 -5.13 15.66 -2.02
N LEU A 297 -4.17 14.83 -1.62
CA LEU A 297 -3.31 15.08 -0.45
C LEU A 297 -2.36 16.27 -0.65
N ARG A 298 -1.70 16.36 -1.81
CA ARG A 298 -0.81 17.47 -2.18
C ARG A 298 -1.55 18.78 -2.29
N SER A 299 -2.76 18.71 -2.83
CA SER A 299 -3.60 19.88 -3.02
C SER A 299 -4.37 20.28 -1.76
N ALA A 300 -4.25 19.52 -0.68
CA ALA A 300 -4.86 19.86 0.59
C ALA A 300 -4.20 21.07 1.25
N ASP A 301 -5.02 21.87 1.92
CA ASP A 301 -4.54 22.95 2.78
C ASP A 301 -4.01 22.37 4.11
N MET A 302 -4.57 21.24 4.55
CA MET A 302 -4.09 20.47 5.69
C MET A 302 -4.26 18.96 5.52
N VAL A 303 -3.39 18.21 6.15
CA VAL A 303 -3.45 16.74 6.23
C VAL A 303 -3.51 16.30 7.68
N ILE A 304 -4.56 15.57 8.03
CA ILE A 304 -4.66 14.87 9.31
C ILE A 304 -3.90 13.56 9.17
N LEU A 305 -2.89 13.34 10.02
CA LEU A 305 -2.25 12.03 10.21
C LEU A 305 -2.88 11.33 11.42
N LEU A 306 -3.84 10.46 11.14
CA LEU A 306 -4.59 9.72 12.17
C LEU A 306 -3.83 8.49 12.67
N LEU A 307 -3.76 8.36 13.99
CA LEU A 307 -3.09 7.28 14.70
C LEU A 307 -4.02 6.64 15.72
N ASP A 308 -3.78 5.38 16.06
CA ASP A 308 -4.54 4.67 17.08
C ASP A 308 -3.88 4.88 18.45
N ALA A 309 -4.58 5.53 19.39
CA ALA A 309 -4.07 5.82 20.72
C ALA A 309 -3.83 4.57 21.59
N THR A 310 -4.35 3.41 21.20
CA THR A 310 -4.12 2.13 21.90
C THR A 310 -2.78 1.49 21.56
N ASP A 311 -2.11 1.97 20.51
CA ASP A 311 -0.78 1.48 20.14
C ASP A 311 0.26 1.82 21.23
N ALA A 312 1.19 0.88 21.48
CA ALA A 312 2.31 1.14 22.37
C ALA A 312 3.17 2.33 21.89
N LEU A 313 3.80 3.06 22.82
CA LEU A 313 4.55 4.29 22.53
C LEU A 313 5.61 4.11 21.43
N LEU A 314 6.33 2.97 21.43
CA LEU A 314 7.31 2.65 20.40
C LEU A 314 6.67 2.51 19.01
N ILE A 315 5.48 1.91 18.95
CA ILE A 315 4.72 1.72 17.71
C ILE A 315 4.27 3.07 17.17
N LEU A 316 3.74 3.93 18.04
CA LEU A 316 3.35 5.29 17.68
C LEU A 316 4.54 6.09 17.12
N ARG A 317 5.71 6.02 17.77
CA ARG A 317 6.94 6.67 17.27
C ARG A 317 7.29 6.22 15.85
N ILE A 318 7.21 4.92 15.58
CA ILE A 318 7.50 4.36 14.25
C ILE A 318 6.46 4.83 13.23
N LYS A 319 5.17 4.73 13.56
CA LYS A 319 4.07 5.18 12.69
C LYS A 319 4.17 6.67 12.38
N ILE A 320 4.51 7.52 13.34
CA ILE A 320 4.70 8.96 13.13
C ILE A 320 5.87 9.21 12.19
N ALA A 321 7.03 8.61 12.47
CA ALA A 321 8.23 8.80 11.65
C ALA A 321 8.01 8.34 10.20
N GLU A 322 7.43 7.16 10.01
CA GLU A 322 7.11 6.60 8.70
C GLU A 322 5.99 7.39 7.99
N GLY A 323 4.95 7.80 8.72
CA GLY A 323 3.87 8.62 8.17
C GLY A 323 4.38 9.97 7.65
N ILE A 324 5.22 10.66 8.44
CA ILE A 324 5.85 11.92 8.02
C ILE A 324 6.80 11.68 6.85
N ARG A 325 7.60 10.60 6.87
CA ARG A 325 8.47 10.24 5.74
C ARG A 325 7.66 10.04 4.46
N LEU A 326 6.56 9.28 4.53
CA LEU A 326 5.67 9.04 3.39
C LEU A 326 5.04 10.33 2.88
N LEU A 327 4.52 11.18 3.77
CA LEU A 327 3.94 12.48 3.38
C LEU A 327 5.00 13.42 2.77
N SER A 328 6.22 13.40 3.30
CA SER A 328 7.35 14.17 2.75
C SER A 328 7.78 13.66 1.38
N GLU A 329 7.81 12.34 1.14
CA GLU A 329 8.05 11.74 -0.19
C GLU A 329 6.95 12.09 -1.20
N MET A 330 5.79 12.55 -0.73
CA MET A 330 4.68 13.04 -1.53
C MET A 330 4.69 14.57 -1.69
N ASP A 331 5.76 15.26 -1.30
CA ASP A 331 5.90 16.72 -1.37
C ASP A 331 4.91 17.48 -0.47
N ILE A 332 4.48 16.88 0.63
CA ILE A 332 3.59 17.52 1.61
C ILE A 332 4.47 18.17 2.70
N PRO A 333 4.41 19.50 2.85
CA PRO A 333 5.16 20.21 3.89
C PRO A 333 4.75 19.75 5.30
N ARG A 334 5.71 19.73 6.23
CA ARG A 334 5.45 19.26 7.60
C ARG A 334 4.48 20.15 8.36
N GLU A 335 4.45 21.44 8.00
CA GLU A 335 3.60 22.47 8.60
C GLU A 335 2.12 22.22 8.31
N LYS A 336 1.81 21.49 7.23
CA LYS A 336 0.44 21.10 6.86
C LYS A 336 -0.04 19.83 7.59
N ILE A 337 0.80 19.18 8.39
CA ILE A 337 0.48 17.89 9.02
C ILE A 337 -0.02 18.11 10.44
N LEU A 338 -1.26 17.72 10.72
CA LEU A 338 -1.84 17.66 12.06
C LEU A 338 -1.89 16.20 12.52
N ILE A 339 -1.21 15.88 13.63
CA ILE A 339 -1.27 14.54 14.22
C ILE A 339 -2.54 14.40 15.05
N VAL A 340 -3.32 13.35 14.81
CA VAL A 340 -4.54 13.11 15.58
C VAL A 340 -4.50 11.71 16.17
N PHE A 341 -4.58 11.61 17.50
CA PHE A 341 -4.71 10.33 18.20
C PHE A 341 -6.19 9.98 18.37
N ASN A 342 -6.64 8.93 17.70
CA ASN A 342 -8.00 8.41 17.76
C ASN A 342 -8.13 7.29 18.79
N LYS A 343 -9.37 6.92 19.14
CA LYS A 343 -9.71 5.84 20.08
C LYS A 343 -9.31 6.12 21.53
N ILE A 344 -9.37 7.38 21.95
CA ILE A 344 -9.12 7.75 23.36
C ILE A 344 -10.11 7.12 24.35
N ASP A 345 -11.27 6.67 23.87
CA ASP A 345 -12.23 5.89 24.65
C ASP A 345 -11.64 4.59 25.20
N LEU A 346 -10.64 4.02 24.49
CA LEU A 346 -9.95 2.80 24.90
C LEU A 346 -8.64 3.06 25.67
N ASN A 347 -8.13 4.29 25.62
CA ASN A 347 -6.92 4.68 26.34
C ASN A 347 -7.06 6.11 26.90
N PRO A 348 -7.62 6.27 28.12
CA PRO A 348 -7.77 7.58 28.76
C PRO A 348 -6.43 8.30 29.03
N ALA A 349 -5.32 7.55 29.15
CA ALA A 349 -3.98 8.14 29.29
C ALA A 349 -3.47 8.79 27.99
N ALA A 350 -4.20 8.65 26.88
CA ALA A 350 -3.84 9.19 25.58
C ALA A 350 -3.65 10.72 25.56
N VAL A 351 -4.26 11.43 26.51
CA VAL A 351 -4.15 12.89 26.65
C VAL A 351 -2.71 13.36 26.79
N ASN A 352 -1.80 12.52 27.32
CA ASN A 352 -0.38 12.86 27.48
C ASN A 352 0.53 12.36 26.35
N LEU A 353 0.01 11.61 25.37
CA LEU A 353 0.82 10.97 24.33
C LEU A 353 1.66 11.97 23.53
N GLY A 354 1.10 13.13 23.18
CA GLY A 354 1.83 14.15 22.44
C GLY A 354 3.04 14.71 23.18
N LYS A 355 2.95 14.82 24.51
CA LYS A 355 4.06 15.23 25.39
C LYS A 355 5.12 14.13 25.50
N GLU A 356 4.71 12.88 25.73
CA GLU A 356 5.63 11.73 25.81
C GLU A 356 6.38 11.45 24.50
N LEU A 357 5.74 11.76 23.36
CA LEU A 357 6.31 11.65 22.03
C LEU A 357 7.14 12.88 21.62
N ASN A 358 7.18 13.91 22.48
CA ASN A 358 7.86 15.18 22.25
C ASN A 358 7.46 15.83 20.90
N LEU A 359 6.17 15.81 20.56
CA LEU A 359 5.69 16.34 19.27
C LEU A 359 5.83 17.85 19.16
N GLU A 360 5.61 18.58 20.25
CA GLU A 360 5.77 20.03 20.33
C GLU A 360 7.21 20.46 20.00
N ARG A 361 8.21 19.76 20.55
CA ARG A 361 9.63 19.99 20.25
C ARG A 361 9.97 19.72 18.78
N LYS A 362 9.19 18.88 18.11
CA LYS A 362 9.34 18.58 16.67
C LYS A 362 8.53 19.53 15.78
N GLY A 363 7.84 20.52 16.36
CA GLY A 363 7.00 21.46 15.63
C GLY A 363 5.74 20.82 15.02
N LEU A 364 5.31 19.66 15.53
CA LEU A 364 4.17 18.94 14.98
C LEU A 364 2.93 19.22 15.85
N PRO A 365 1.92 19.94 15.33
CA PRO A 365 0.68 20.14 16.07
C PRO A 365 -0.03 18.79 16.23
N TRP A 366 -0.70 18.62 17.36
CA TRP A 366 -1.40 17.37 17.67
C TRP A 366 -2.68 17.62 18.47
N THR A 367 -3.62 16.69 18.37
CA THR A 367 -4.84 16.66 19.20
C THR A 367 -5.30 15.21 19.40
N THR A 368 -6.31 15.01 20.24
CA THR A 368 -6.86 13.69 20.56
C THR A 368 -8.37 13.65 20.34
N VAL A 369 -8.90 12.53 19.86
CA VAL A 369 -10.32 12.35 19.55
C VAL A 369 -10.78 10.92 19.84
N SER A 370 -12.08 10.76 20.09
CA SER A 370 -12.76 9.48 19.88
C SER A 370 -13.76 9.63 18.75
N ALA A 371 -13.46 9.05 17.59
CA ALA A 371 -14.39 9.04 16.46
C ALA A 371 -15.68 8.26 16.77
N LYS A 372 -15.59 7.24 17.63
CA LYS A 372 -16.71 6.37 17.99
C LYS A 372 -17.68 7.09 18.94
N GLU A 373 -17.14 7.66 20.02
CA GLU A 373 -17.92 8.37 21.04
C GLU A 373 -18.15 9.85 20.70
N ARG A 374 -17.62 10.31 19.56
CA ARG A 374 -17.67 11.70 19.08
C ARG A 374 -17.08 12.71 20.07
N THR A 375 -16.11 12.26 20.87
CA THR A 375 -15.39 13.09 21.85
C THR A 375 -14.31 13.93 21.18
N ASN A 376 -14.15 15.19 21.63
CA ASN A 376 -13.17 16.17 21.16
C ASN A 376 -13.23 16.53 19.67
N LEU A 377 -14.34 16.23 18.97
CA LEU A 377 -14.49 16.60 17.56
C LEU A 377 -14.53 18.12 17.35
N ASN A 378 -15.19 18.87 18.24
CA ASN A 378 -15.23 20.32 18.16
C ASN A 378 -13.85 20.94 18.38
N GLU A 379 -13.07 20.40 19.31
CA GLU A 379 -11.68 20.82 19.56
C GLU A 379 -10.79 20.56 18.34
N LEU A 380 -10.95 19.40 17.69
CA LEU A 380 -10.27 19.09 16.43
C LEU A 380 -10.62 20.13 15.34
N LEU A 381 -11.90 20.47 15.17
CA LEU A 381 -12.33 21.48 14.18
C LEU A 381 -11.76 22.87 14.47
N MET A 382 -11.74 23.30 15.74
CA MET A 382 -11.15 24.56 16.15
C MET A 382 -9.63 24.58 15.95
N THR A 383 -8.95 23.46 16.24
CA THR A 383 -7.51 23.31 16.01
C THR A 383 -7.18 23.41 14.52
N LEU A 384 -7.97 22.73 13.66
CA LEU A 384 -7.83 22.82 12.20
C LEU A 384 -8.00 24.26 11.72
N LYS A 385 -9.04 24.97 12.19
CA LYS A 385 -9.27 26.38 11.86
C LYS A 385 -8.08 27.26 12.27
N ALA A 386 -7.59 27.13 13.50
CA ALA A 386 -6.47 27.92 14.01
C ALA A 386 -5.18 27.68 13.19
N GLN A 387 -4.90 26.42 12.83
CA GLN A 387 -3.73 26.10 12.01
C GLN A 387 -3.88 26.60 10.57
N LEU A 388 -5.07 26.56 9.98
CA LEU A 388 -5.33 27.11 8.64
C LEU A 388 -5.10 28.63 8.61
N ILE A 389 -5.58 29.35 9.63
CA ILE A 389 -5.32 30.79 9.77
C ILE A 389 -3.82 31.07 9.88
N ARG A 390 -3.11 30.30 10.71
CA ARG A 390 -1.66 30.42 10.88
C ARG A 390 -0.91 30.20 9.56
N LEU A 391 -1.30 29.19 8.77
CA LEU A 391 -0.69 28.91 7.47
C LEU A 391 -0.99 30.00 6.44
N ALA A 392 -2.19 30.60 6.47
CA ALA A 392 -2.54 31.71 5.60
C ALA A 392 -1.81 33.01 5.95
N GLN A 393 -1.41 33.19 7.21
CA GLN A 393 -0.65 34.34 7.71
C GLN A 393 0.88 34.15 7.61
N ALA A 394 1.35 32.92 7.35
CA ALA A 394 2.77 32.69 7.12
C ALA A 394 3.18 33.36 5.81
N PRO A 395 4.28 34.14 5.78
CA PRO A 395 4.73 34.75 4.54
C PRO A 395 5.01 33.65 3.51
N GLU A 396 4.39 33.76 2.33
CA GLU A 396 4.71 32.90 1.19
C GLU A 396 6.23 32.97 0.97
N ALA A 397 6.91 31.84 1.12
CA ALA A 397 8.25 31.68 0.58
C ALA A 397 8.10 31.88 -0.94
N LYS A 398 8.47 33.08 -1.40
CA LYS A 398 8.37 33.52 -2.80
C LYS A 398 8.79 32.39 -3.73
N ASP A 399 7.91 32.09 -4.69
CA ASP A 399 8.25 31.35 -5.89
C ASP A 399 9.42 32.05 -6.61
N GLU A 400 10.65 31.62 -6.35
CA GLU A 400 11.82 31.83 -7.22
C GLU A 400 11.68 30.97 -8.49
N TYR A 401 10.62 31.20 -9.27
CA TYR A 401 10.53 30.80 -10.68
C TYR A 401 9.67 31.81 -11.45
N SER A 402 10.02 33.08 -11.31
CA SER A 402 9.69 34.12 -12.28
C SER A 402 10.95 34.94 -12.47
N ILE A 403 11.32 35.20 -13.72
CA ILE A 403 12.54 35.91 -14.17
C ILE A 403 13.76 35.00 -14.36
N VAL A 404 13.78 34.30 -15.50
CA VAL A 404 14.85 34.54 -16.48
C VAL A 404 14.17 34.68 -17.84
N GLN A 405 14.48 35.78 -18.51
CA GLN A 405 14.05 36.18 -19.85
C GLN A 405 14.55 35.22 -20.93
#